data_AF-A0AA41VZ35-F1
#
_entry.id   AF-A0AA41VZ35-F1
#
_cell.length_a   1.000
_cell.length_b   1.000
_cell.length_c   1.000
_cell.angle_alpha   90.00
_cell.angle_beta   90.00
_cell.angle_gamma   90.00
#
_symmetry.space_group_name_H-M   'P 1'
#
loop_
_entity.id
_entity.type
_entity.pdbx_description
1 polymer ?
#
loop_
_entity_poly.entity_id
_entity_poly.type
_entity_poly.pdbx_seq_one_letter_code
_entity_poly.pdbx_strand_id
1 'polypeptide(L)'
;MDVEKPFFVTICWSNFTRPSYTVYFLILTVISISILQITSKSSVFPSTWVIGSSKSESEENTSFLMDPGTCSWFYKKEESPRKMVMSIRDFGGIGDGNTSNTLAFRKALEYLKGFDKKGGSQLNVPQGKWVTGSFNLTSNFTLFLEFGAVILGSQNPEEWPVIEALPSYGRGRERLGGRHISLIHGDSLSNVVITGENGTIDGQGRMWWDLWWNRTLVHTRGHLVELMNSHNILISNLTFRNSPFWTIHPVYCSNVVIKGMTILAPLNSPNTDGIDPDSSTNVCIEDCYIESGDDLVAVKSGWDQYGIKMARPSSNIVVRKVSGTTPTCSGVGIGSEMSGGIFNVHIENLHVRNSAAGVRLKTDIGRGGYITNITITNITLDRVKTPFRFSRGANDHPDDGWDPKALPIVKGIYISNLVSIGTIRAPSLEGIAESPFEGICLKNISLLGLRPSLKWQCEFVKGIAVQVSPEPCQQLLSDNNNSSFWCQNL
;
A
#
# COMPACT_ATOMS: atom_id res chain seq x y z
N MET A 1 -3.50 -14.34 -62.54
CA MET A 1 -4.80 -14.94 -62.91
C MET A 1 -4.71 -16.42 -62.57
N ASP A 2 -5.77 -16.91 -61.95
CA ASP A 2 -6.14 -18.31 -61.70
C ASP A 2 -5.40 -19.12 -60.62
N VAL A 3 -6.06 -19.04 -59.46
CA VAL A 3 -6.39 -20.03 -58.42
C VAL A 3 -6.52 -21.49 -58.89
N GLU A 4 -6.21 -22.41 -57.96
CA GLU A 4 -6.71 -23.80 -57.72
C GLU A 4 -5.55 -24.80 -57.54
N LYS A 5 -5.48 -25.73 -56.58
CA LYS A 5 -6.36 -26.30 -55.54
C LYS A 5 -5.45 -27.10 -54.56
N PRO A 6 -5.77 -27.25 -53.27
CA PRO A 6 -5.06 -28.20 -52.40
C PRO A 6 -5.75 -29.58 -52.35
N PHE A 7 -4.91 -30.60 -52.13
CA PHE A 7 -5.24 -32.02 -52.02
C PHE A 7 -6.22 -32.35 -50.88
N PHE A 8 -7.26 -33.13 -51.19
CA PHE A 8 -8.11 -33.81 -50.21
C PHE A 8 -7.56 -35.22 -49.95
N VAL A 9 -7.30 -35.55 -48.69
CA VAL A 9 -7.16 -36.93 -48.20
C VAL A 9 -8.26 -37.18 -47.17
N THR A 10 -9.07 -38.19 -47.48
CA THR A 10 -10.25 -38.67 -46.76
C THR A 10 -9.88 -39.33 -45.44
N ILE A 11 -10.48 -38.89 -44.33
CA ILE A 11 -10.52 -39.64 -43.07
C ILE A 11 -11.99 -39.95 -42.77
N CYS A 12 -12.31 -41.25 -42.70
CA CYS A 12 -13.62 -41.79 -42.35
C CYS A 12 -14.08 -41.32 -40.97
N TRP A 13 -15.27 -40.71 -40.90
CA TRP A 13 -15.98 -40.50 -39.64
C TRP A 13 -16.98 -41.64 -39.44
N SER A 14 -16.75 -42.43 -38.40
CA SER A 14 -17.69 -43.40 -37.87
C SER A 14 -18.87 -42.70 -37.18
N ASN A 15 -20.08 -43.17 -37.46
CA ASN A 15 -21.34 -42.70 -36.89
C ASN A 15 -21.33 -42.67 -35.34
N PHE A 16 -21.37 -41.49 -34.74
CA PHE A 16 -21.75 -41.30 -33.34
C PHE A 16 -23.27 -41.16 -33.24
N THR A 17 -23.94 -42.16 -32.68
CA THR A 17 -25.36 -42.11 -32.32
C THR A 17 -25.55 -41.17 -31.13
N ARG A 18 -26.50 -40.22 -31.24
CA ARG A 18 -26.88 -39.32 -30.14
C ARG A 18 -27.40 -40.14 -28.95
N PRO A 19 -26.98 -39.85 -27.70
CA PRO A 19 -27.52 -40.54 -26.54
C PRO A 19 -29.01 -40.22 -26.37
N SER A 20 -29.81 -41.23 -26.00
CA SER A 20 -31.25 -41.07 -25.86
C SER A 20 -31.58 -40.12 -24.69
N TYR A 21 -32.73 -39.45 -24.78
CA TYR A 21 -33.25 -38.57 -23.73
C TYR A 21 -33.34 -39.24 -22.35
N THR A 22 -33.38 -40.57 -22.29
CA THR A 22 -33.35 -41.35 -21.05
C THR A 22 -32.07 -41.13 -20.24
N VAL A 23 -30.92 -40.93 -20.89
CA VAL A 23 -29.63 -40.68 -20.21
C VAL A 23 -29.63 -39.28 -19.57
N TYR A 24 -30.20 -38.28 -20.26
CA TYR A 24 -30.35 -36.94 -19.71
C TYR A 24 -31.30 -36.90 -18.50
N PHE A 25 -32.42 -37.64 -18.56
CA PHE A 25 -33.34 -37.76 -17.43
C PHE A 25 -32.71 -38.48 -16.23
N LEU A 26 -31.82 -39.46 -16.46
CA LEU A 26 -31.10 -40.14 -15.39
C LEU A 26 -30.08 -39.22 -14.70
N ILE A 27 -29.37 -38.39 -15.47
CA ILE A 27 -28.41 -37.42 -14.92
C ILE A 27 -29.15 -36.34 -14.13
N LEU A 28 -30.28 -35.83 -14.64
CA LEU A 28 -31.09 -34.82 -13.94
C LEU A 28 -31.70 -35.36 -12.65
N THR A 29 -32.16 -36.61 -12.63
CA THR A 29 -32.71 -37.23 -11.40
C THR A 29 -31.62 -37.45 -10.34
N VAL A 30 -30.40 -37.85 -10.71
CA VAL A 30 -29.27 -37.99 -9.78
C VAL A 30 -28.84 -36.64 -9.20
N ILE A 31 -28.84 -35.57 -10.01
CA ILE A 31 -28.55 -34.21 -9.54
C ILE A 31 -29.65 -33.73 -8.57
N SER A 32 -30.93 -33.97 -8.88
CA SER A 32 -32.04 -33.57 -7.99
C SER A 32 -32.02 -34.31 -6.65
N ILE A 33 -31.72 -35.61 -6.63
CA ILE A 33 -31.62 -36.39 -5.38
C ILE A 33 -30.43 -35.92 -4.53
N SER A 34 -29.31 -35.55 -5.17
CA SER A 34 -28.13 -35.03 -4.47
C SER A 34 -28.37 -33.66 -3.85
N ILE A 35 -29.16 -32.79 -4.51
CA ILE A 35 -29.55 -31.47 -3.97
C ILE A 35 -30.54 -31.62 -2.81
N LEU A 36 -31.50 -32.55 -2.90
CA LEU A 36 -32.47 -32.85 -1.83
C LEU A 36 -31.83 -33.45 -0.57
N GLN A 37 -30.71 -34.18 -0.70
CA GLN A 37 -29.99 -34.72 0.46
C GLN A 37 -29.10 -33.68 1.17
N ILE A 38 -28.69 -32.61 0.48
CA ILE A 38 -27.92 -31.50 1.09
C ILE A 38 -28.83 -30.55 1.87
N THR A 39 -30.10 -30.39 1.46
CA THR A 39 -31.05 -29.48 2.13
C THR A 39 -31.73 -30.04 3.38
N SER A 40 -31.55 -31.34 3.71
CA SER A 40 -32.23 -31.98 4.85
C SER A 40 -31.45 -31.99 6.18
N LYS A 41 -30.28 -31.32 6.26
CA LYS A 41 -29.52 -31.15 7.50
C LYS A 41 -29.06 -29.71 7.70
N SER A 42 -29.96 -28.86 8.20
CA SER A 42 -29.72 -27.82 9.23
C SER A 42 -30.77 -26.71 9.16
N SER A 43 -31.95 -26.97 9.74
CA SER A 43 -32.90 -25.92 10.12
C SER A 43 -33.35 -26.19 11.55
N VAL A 44 -32.78 -25.46 12.51
CA VAL A 44 -33.33 -25.38 13.87
C VAL A 44 -33.44 -23.90 14.21
N PHE A 45 -34.62 -23.35 13.98
CA PHE A 45 -35.14 -22.25 14.78
C PHE A 45 -35.72 -22.84 16.07
N PRO A 46 -35.61 -22.12 17.20
CA PRO A 46 -36.81 -21.99 18.00
C PRO A 46 -37.02 -20.55 18.50
N SER A 47 -38.23 -20.06 18.26
CA SER A 47 -38.84 -18.97 19.01
C SER A 47 -39.96 -19.55 19.87
N THR A 48 -39.86 -19.43 21.21
CA THR A 48 -40.91 -18.87 22.09
C THR A 48 -40.46 -18.80 23.56
N TRP A 49 -40.36 -17.57 24.06
CA TRP A 49 -40.81 -17.05 25.35
C TRP A 49 -40.74 -17.94 26.61
N VAL A 50 -39.78 -17.64 27.48
CA VAL A 50 -39.91 -17.76 28.94
C VAL A 50 -39.44 -16.46 29.60
N ILE A 51 -40.29 -15.91 30.45
CA ILE A 51 -40.12 -14.68 31.23
C ILE A 51 -39.05 -14.91 32.30
N GLY A 52 -38.03 -14.04 32.37
CA GLY A 52 -37.01 -14.11 33.42
C GLY A 52 -35.94 -13.02 33.35
N SER A 53 -36.16 -11.94 34.10
CA SER A 53 -35.18 -11.00 34.68
C SER A 53 -34.09 -10.41 33.77
N SER A 54 -34.32 -9.17 33.36
CA SER A 54 -33.36 -8.26 32.73
C SER A 54 -32.15 -7.97 33.65
N LYS A 55 -30.96 -8.40 33.22
CA LYS A 55 -29.71 -7.68 33.51
C LYS A 55 -29.14 -7.21 32.18
N SER A 56 -29.05 -5.89 32.03
CA SER A 56 -28.44 -5.20 30.91
C SER A 56 -26.96 -5.57 30.82
N GLU A 57 -26.57 -6.26 29.76
CA GLU A 57 -25.18 -6.24 29.30
C GLU A 57 -24.98 -4.91 28.58
N SER A 58 -24.27 -4.02 29.25
CA SER A 58 -23.78 -2.77 28.70
C SER A 58 -22.89 -3.05 27.49
N GLU A 59 -23.20 -2.39 26.39
CA GLU A 59 -22.28 -2.18 25.27
C GLU A 59 -20.95 -1.64 25.81
N GLU A 60 -19.94 -2.51 25.89
CA GLU A 60 -18.55 -2.07 26.07
C GLU A 60 -18.14 -1.34 24.78
N ASN A 61 -18.24 -0.01 24.86
CA ASN A 61 -17.40 0.91 24.10
C ASN A 61 -15.95 0.47 24.26
N THR A 62 -15.48 -0.36 23.33
CA THR A 62 -14.05 -0.59 23.12
C THR A 62 -13.49 0.68 22.48
N SER A 63 -13.23 1.68 23.33
CA SER A 63 -12.23 2.68 23.03
C SER A 63 -10.98 1.90 22.59
N PHE A 64 -10.57 2.08 21.34
CA PHE A 64 -9.26 1.66 20.85
C PHE A 64 -8.21 2.37 21.71
N LEU A 65 -7.89 1.79 22.86
CA LEU A 65 -6.77 2.19 23.68
C LEU A 65 -5.53 1.76 22.89
N MET A 66 -5.04 2.69 22.07
CA MET A 66 -3.71 2.62 21.49
C MET A 66 -2.75 2.24 22.62
N ASP A 67 -1.96 1.18 22.45
CA ASP A 67 -0.77 1.02 23.27
C ASP A 67 0.05 2.31 23.13
N PRO A 68 0.27 3.08 24.21
CA PRO A 68 0.98 4.34 24.11
C PRO A 68 2.37 4.17 23.47
N GLY A 69 2.97 2.97 23.54
CA GLY A 69 4.29 2.67 22.99
C GLY A 69 4.33 2.36 21.48
N THR A 70 3.38 1.57 20.95
CA THR A 70 3.45 1.03 19.58
C THR A 70 2.10 1.00 18.84
N CYS A 71 2.11 1.16 17.51
CA CYS A 71 0.93 0.91 16.69
C CYS A 71 0.73 -0.57 16.29
N SER A 72 1.63 -1.49 16.68
CA SER A 72 1.60 -2.89 16.25
C SER A 72 0.74 -3.80 17.14
N TRP A 73 -0.21 -3.24 17.90
CA TRP A 73 -1.03 -3.98 18.88
C TRP A 73 -1.87 -5.11 18.25
N PHE A 74 -2.24 -4.98 16.97
CA PHE A 74 -2.99 -6.00 16.23
C PHE A 74 -2.10 -7.14 15.71
N TYR A 75 -0.78 -6.95 15.71
CA TYR A 75 0.14 -7.91 15.12
C TYR A 75 0.35 -9.10 16.04
N LYS A 76 0.04 -10.29 15.52
CA LYS A 76 0.23 -11.55 16.24
C LYS A 76 1.67 -12.00 16.06
N LYS A 77 2.53 -11.60 16.99
CA LYS A 77 3.92 -12.07 17.03
C LYS A 77 3.93 -13.58 17.26
N GLU A 78 4.69 -14.29 16.44
CA GLU A 78 4.91 -15.72 16.62
C GLU A 78 5.78 -15.96 17.86
N GLU A 79 5.29 -16.79 18.78
CA GLU A 79 5.96 -17.05 20.06
C GLU A 79 7.14 -18.01 19.94
N SER A 80 7.17 -18.84 18.89
CA SER A 80 8.25 -19.81 18.65
C SER A 80 9.08 -19.44 17.43
N PRO A 81 10.42 -19.57 17.48
CA PRO A 81 11.28 -19.46 16.31
C PRO A 81 10.91 -20.45 15.20
N ARG A 82 11.26 -20.11 13.95
CA ARG A 82 11.10 -21.01 12.80
C ARG A 82 11.90 -22.30 13.02
N LYS A 83 11.28 -23.45 12.81
CA LYS A 83 11.92 -24.75 13.08
C LYS A 83 13.04 -25.09 12.10
N MET A 84 12.90 -24.70 10.84
CA MET A 84 13.90 -24.94 9.81
C MET A 84 14.68 -23.65 9.54
N VAL A 85 15.99 -23.65 9.75
CA VAL A 85 16.86 -22.50 9.51
C VAL A 85 17.97 -22.92 8.55
N MET A 86 18.11 -22.22 7.43
CA MET A 86 19.15 -22.48 6.42
C MET A 86 19.84 -21.18 6.03
N SER A 87 21.08 -21.27 5.55
CA SER A 87 21.78 -20.16 4.92
C SER A 87 21.61 -20.19 3.40
N ILE A 88 21.62 -19.03 2.75
CA ILE A 88 21.71 -18.94 1.28
C ILE A 88 22.96 -19.66 0.73
N ARG A 89 24.03 -19.79 1.53
CA ARG A 89 25.23 -20.56 1.17
C ARG A 89 24.96 -22.05 0.96
N ASP A 90 24.00 -22.62 1.69
CA ASP A 90 23.63 -24.04 1.58
C ASP A 90 22.99 -24.36 0.21
N PHE A 91 22.56 -23.33 -0.51
CA PHE A 91 21.97 -23.43 -1.85
C PHE A 91 22.92 -22.96 -2.95
N GLY A 92 24.21 -22.82 -2.62
CA GLY A 92 25.27 -22.41 -3.55
C GLY A 92 25.40 -20.90 -3.73
N GLY A 93 24.84 -20.11 -2.81
CA GLY A 93 24.99 -18.65 -2.86
C GLY A 93 26.43 -18.21 -2.61
N ILE A 94 26.89 -17.21 -3.37
CA ILE A 94 28.21 -16.57 -3.29
C ILE A 94 28.03 -15.06 -3.08
N GLY A 95 28.47 -14.58 -1.91
CA GLY A 95 28.30 -13.20 -1.45
C GLY A 95 29.44 -12.24 -1.87
N ASP A 96 29.94 -12.37 -3.09
CA ASP A 96 31.09 -11.62 -3.63
C ASP A 96 30.73 -10.26 -4.26
N GLY A 97 29.44 -9.96 -4.41
CA GLY A 97 28.91 -8.76 -5.05
C GLY A 97 28.93 -8.78 -6.59
N ASN A 98 29.18 -9.94 -7.20
CA ASN A 98 29.25 -10.09 -8.66
C ASN A 98 28.47 -11.32 -9.15
N THR A 99 28.58 -12.45 -8.45
CA THR A 99 27.88 -13.69 -8.80
C THR A 99 26.37 -13.51 -8.65
N SER A 100 25.61 -13.84 -9.70
CA SER A 100 24.14 -13.89 -9.60
C SER A 100 23.71 -15.08 -8.74
N ASN A 101 23.00 -14.77 -7.66
CA ASN A 101 22.45 -15.69 -6.67
C ASN A 101 20.98 -16.00 -6.93
N THR A 102 20.40 -15.56 -8.04
CA THR A 102 18.98 -15.73 -8.36
C THR A 102 18.55 -17.19 -8.29
N LEU A 103 19.37 -18.11 -8.82
CA LEU A 103 19.10 -19.53 -8.72
C LEU A 103 19.24 -20.07 -7.29
N ALA A 104 20.19 -19.56 -6.50
CA ALA A 104 20.36 -19.95 -5.10
C ALA A 104 19.15 -19.52 -4.26
N PHE A 105 18.66 -18.29 -4.42
CA PHE A 105 17.46 -17.80 -3.72
C PHE A 105 16.22 -18.62 -4.12
N ARG A 106 16.02 -18.86 -5.42
CA ARG A 106 14.88 -19.66 -5.89
C ARG A 106 14.92 -21.11 -5.37
N LYS A 107 16.09 -21.75 -5.37
CA LYS A 107 16.28 -23.10 -4.79
C LYS A 107 16.02 -23.11 -3.29
N ALA A 108 16.51 -22.11 -2.56
CA ALA A 108 16.30 -21.97 -1.13
C ALA A 108 14.81 -21.88 -0.80
N LEU A 109 14.06 -21.01 -1.49
CA LEU A 109 12.64 -20.80 -1.22
C LEU A 109 11.78 -22.00 -1.61
N GLU A 110 12.10 -22.68 -2.72
CA GLU A 110 11.41 -23.92 -3.09
C GLU A 110 11.61 -25.02 -2.03
N TYR A 111 12.82 -25.18 -1.51
CA TYR A 111 13.09 -26.13 -0.43
C TYR A 111 12.38 -25.73 0.89
N LEU A 112 12.52 -24.47 1.29
CA LEU A 112 12.02 -23.97 2.57
C LEU A 112 10.49 -23.90 2.63
N LYS A 113 9.81 -23.78 1.48
CA LYS A 113 8.35 -23.92 1.37
C LYS A 113 7.83 -25.25 1.91
N GLY A 114 8.62 -26.33 1.84
CA GLY A 114 8.26 -27.65 2.38
C GLY A 114 8.06 -27.69 3.91
N PHE A 115 8.37 -26.61 4.62
CA PHE A 115 8.27 -26.50 6.08
C PHE A 115 7.12 -25.59 6.54
N ASP A 116 6.31 -25.05 5.64
CA ASP A 116 5.16 -24.20 5.93
C ASP A 116 4.26 -24.77 7.06
N LYS A 117 3.90 -26.06 6.95
CA LYS A 117 3.09 -26.79 7.95
C LYS A 117 3.91 -27.53 9.01
N LYS A 118 5.22 -27.30 9.08
CA LYS A 118 6.16 -28.00 9.98
C LYS A 118 6.85 -27.03 10.93
N GLY A 119 6.18 -25.94 11.30
CA GLY A 119 6.73 -24.89 12.18
C GLY A 119 7.53 -23.81 11.45
N GLY A 120 7.31 -23.67 10.14
CA GLY A 120 7.89 -22.60 9.33
C GLY A 120 9.38 -22.72 9.08
N SER A 121 9.88 -21.80 8.28
CA SER A 121 11.28 -21.78 7.83
C SER A 121 11.89 -20.39 7.85
N GLN A 122 13.21 -20.33 7.98
CA GLN A 122 14.01 -19.11 7.95
C GLN A 122 15.17 -19.28 6.98
N LEU A 123 15.40 -18.27 6.15
CA LEU A 123 16.57 -18.14 5.29
C LEU A 123 17.46 -17.01 5.81
N ASN A 124 18.68 -17.37 6.21
CA ASN A 124 19.70 -16.41 6.61
C ASN A 124 20.52 -15.98 5.38
N VAL A 125 20.65 -14.68 5.20
CA VAL A 125 21.59 -14.05 4.28
C VAL A 125 22.75 -13.51 5.12
N PRO A 126 23.93 -14.17 5.10
CA PRO A 126 25.03 -13.78 5.95
C PRO A 126 25.76 -12.56 5.42
N GLN A 127 26.74 -12.07 6.19
CA GLN A 127 27.63 -11.00 5.75
C GLN A 127 28.19 -11.27 4.34
N GLY A 128 28.10 -10.26 3.47
CA GLY A 128 28.48 -10.36 2.06
C GLY A 128 27.58 -9.52 1.16
N LYS A 129 27.90 -9.49 -0.14
CA LYS A 129 27.11 -8.81 -1.17
C LYS A 129 26.49 -9.85 -2.12
N TRP A 130 25.17 -9.92 -2.17
CA TRP A 130 24.43 -11.00 -2.80
C TRP A 130 23.63 -10.46 -3.99
N VAL A 131 24.23 -10.44 -5.18
CA VAL A 131 23.54 -10.02 -6.40
C VAL A 131 22.44 -11.02 -6.74
N THR A 132 21.23 -10.56 -6.98
CA THR A 132 20.09 -11.40 -7.39
C THR A 132 19.08 -10.57 -8.17
N GLY A 133 18.41 -11.17 -9.14
CA GLY A 133 17.12 -10.70 -9.63
C GLY A 133 15.99 -11.22 -8.75
N SER A 134 14.79 -11.24 -9.31
CA SER A 134 13.57 -11.42 -8.53
C SER A 134 13.36 -12.84 -8.01
N PHE A 135 12.90 -12.94 -6.76
CA PHE A 135 12.51 -14.18 -6.11
C PHE A 135 11.23 -14.04 -5.28
N ASN A 136 10.47 -15.14 -5.18
CA ASN A 136 9.16 -15.18 -4.52
C ASN A 136 9.25 -15.82 -3.13
N LEU A 137 8.78 -15.11 -2.10
CA LEU A 137 8.66 -15.61 -0.73
C LEU A 137 7.56 -16.68 -0.61
N THR A 138 7.53 -17.37 0.54
CA THR A 138 6.53 -18.38 0.92
C THR A 138 5.90 -18.04 2.27
N SER A 139 4.80 -18.71 2.64
CA SER A 139 4.15 -18.58 3.95
C SER A 139 4.97 -19.19 5.09
N ASN A 140 4.67 -18.77 6.33
CA ASN A 140 5.36 -19.18 7.56
C ASN A 140 6.88 -19.10 7.43
N PHE A 141 7.32 -17.96 6.92
CA PHE A 141 8.69 -17.75 6.49
C PHE A 141 9.33 -16.54 7.16
N THR A 142 10.64 -16.61 7.37
CA THR A 142 11.48 -15.50 7.80
C THR A 142 12.65 -15.33 6.83
N LEU A 143 12.76 -14.16 6.18
CA LEU A 143 14.00 -13.72 5.55
C LEU A 143 14.80 -12.94 6.59
N PHE A 144 15.98 -13.44 6.95
CA PHE A 144 16.84 -12.83 7.97
C PHE A 144 18.15 -12.34 7.35
N LEU A 145 18.44 -11.04 7.43
CA LEU A 145 19.71 -10.47 6.96
C LEU A 145 20.63 -10.21 8.15
N GLU A 146 21.76 -10.89 8.21
CA GLU A 146 22.78 -10.70 9.24
C GLU A 146 23.45 -9.33 9.12
N PHE A 147 24.15 -8.92 10.17
CA PHE A 147 24.94 -7.68 10.14
C PHE A 147 25.94 -7.69 8.96
N GLY A 148 25.91 -6.64 8.15
CA GLY A 148 26.77 -6.51 6.97
C GLY A 148 26.36 -7.34 5.75
N ALA A 149 25.19 -8.00 5.78
CA ALA A 149 24.58 -8.59 4.60
C ALA A 149 23.99 -7.49 3.69
N VAL A 150 24.25 -7.59 2.39
CA VAL A 150 23.70 -6.68 1.38
C VAL A 150 23.11 -7.49 0.24
N ILE A 151 21.78 -7.52 0.09
CA ILE A 151 21.14 -8.02 -1.13
C ILE A 151 21.22 -6.91 -2.19
N LEU A 152 21.71 -7.26 -3.38
CA LEU A 152 21.93 -6.34 -4.49
C LEU A 152 21.00 -6.70 -5.66
N GLY A 153 20.18 -5.76 -6.12
CA GLY A 153 19.32 -5.94 -7.29
C GLY A 153 20.11 -6.08 -8.58
N SER A 154 19.90 -7.17 -9.31
CA SER A 154 20.60 -7.46 -10.56
C SER A 154 20.44 -6.32 -11.57
N GLN A 155 21.56 -5.96 -12.23
CA GLN A 155 21.60 -4.99 -13.33
C GLN A 155 21.26 -5.64 -14.69
N ASN A 156 20.76 -6.87 -14.69
CA ASN A 156 20.23 -7.53 -15.88
C ASN A 156 18.69 -7.48 -15.86
N PRO A 157 18.03 -6.69 -16.72
CA PRO A 157 16.57 -6.59 -16.77
C PRO A 157 15.85 -7.94 -16.97
N GLU A 158 16.49 -8.91 -17.63
CA GLU A 158 15.93 -10.25 -17.85
C GLU A 158 15.75 -11.06 -16.55
N GLU A 159 16.46 -10.69 -15.47
CA GLU A 159 16.27 -11.31 -14.17
C GLU A 159 15.08 -10.73 -13.38
N TRP A 160 14.38 -9.76 -13.96
CA TRP A 160 13.16 -9.13 -13.44
C TRP A 160 12.01 -9.40 -14.40
N PRO A 161 11.44 -10.62 -14.45
CA PRO A 161 10.44 -10.97 -15.45
C PRO A 161 9.21 -10.05 -15.39
N VAL A 162 8.59 -9.84 -16.55
CA VAL A 162 7.36 -9.04 -16.67
C VAL A 162 6.18 -9.86 -16.17
N ILE A 163 5.37 -9.26 -15.31
CA ILE A 163 4.11 -9.80 -14.80
C ILE A 163 2.97 -8.84 -15.14
N GLU A 164 1.74 -9.33 -14.96
CA GLU A 164 0.55 -8.52 -15.14
C GLU A 164 0.54 -7.29 -14.22
N ALA A 165 -0.12 -6.25 -14.71
CA ALA A 165 -0.40 -5.07 -13.89
C ALA A 165 -1.30 -5.41 -12.70
N LEU A 166 -1.31 -4.53 -11.70
CA LEU A 166 -2.26 -4.66 -10.59
C LEU A 166 -3.69 -4.55 -11.13
N PRO A 167 -4.61 -5.46 -10.76
CA PRO A 167 -6.00 -5.39 -11.19
C PRO A 167 -6.68 -4.07 -10.82
N SER A 168 -6.30 -3.44 -9.70
CA SER A 168 -6.82 -2.12 -9.29
C SER A 168 -6.21 -0.94 -10.04
N TYR A 169 -5.28 -1.16 -10.97
CA TYR A 169 -4.65 -0.11 -11.80
C TYR A 169 -4.93 -0.29 -13.29
N GLY A 170 -5.30 -1.50 -13.73
CA GLY A 170 -5.62 -1.82 -15.13
C GLY A 170 -4.42 -1.93 -16.06
N ARG A 171 -3.32 -1.22 -15.75
CA ARG A 171 -2.06 -1.26 -16.47
C ARG A 171 -0.88 -0.91 -15.57
N GLY A 172 0.33 -1.04 -16.09
CA GLY A 172 1.53 -0.50 -15.46
C GLY A 172 1.39 1.00 -15.17
N ARG A 173 1.86 1.43 -14.00
CA ARG A 173 1.75 2.81 -13.53
C ARG A 173 2.45 3.81 -14.46
N GLU A 174 3.55 3.39 -15.06
CA GLU A 174 4.45 4.20 -15.87
C GLU A 174 4.29 3.98 -17.38
N ARG A 175 3.88 2.77 -17.76
CA ARG A 175 3.81 2.28 -19.14
C ARG A 175 2.58 1.40 -19.33
N LEU A 176 2.05 1.38 -20.55
CA LEU A 176 0.96 0.48 -20.93
C LEU A 176 1.42 -0.99 -20.83
N GLY A 177 0.49 -1.89 -20.53
CA GLY A 177 0.74 -3.32 -20.38
C GLY A 177 1.28 -3.72 -19.00
N GLY A 178 2.07 -4.78 -18.96
CA GLY A 178 2.63 -5.34 -17.74
C GLY A 178 3.74 -4.50 -17.08
N ARG A 179 4.28 -5.03 -15.99
CA ARG A 179 5.34 -4.43 -15.17
C ARG A 179 6.41 -5.45 -14.85
N HIS A 180 7.65 -5.02 -14.64
CA HIS A 180 8.65 -5.90 -14.04
C HIS A 180 8.21 -6.30 -12.63
N ILE A 181 8.37 -7.57 -12.28
CA ILE A 181 8.14 -8.06 -10.92
C ILE A 181 9.12 -7.38 -9.95
N SER A 182 8.74 -7.29 -8.67
CA SER A 182 9.58 -6.71 -7.61
C SER A 182 10.80 -7.59 -7.30
N LEU A 183 11.86 -7.03 -6.68
CA LEU A 183 13.07 -7.80 -6.33
C LEU A 183 12.72 -8.93 -5.34
N ILE A 184 12.02 -8.54 -4.28
CA ILE A 184 11.43 -9.46 -3.31
C ILE A 184 9.92 -9.38 -3.50
N HIS A 185 9.35 -10.47 -4.00
CA HIS A 185 7.92 -10.54 -4.27
C HIS A 185 7.25 -11.63 -3.43
N GLY A 186 5.96 -11.50 -3.18
CA GLY A 186 5.15 -12.53 -2.56
C GLY A 186 3.67 -12.29 -2.87
N ASP A 187 2.92 -13.35 -3.11
CA ASP A 187 1.47 -13.26 -3.33
C ASP A 187 0.76 -14.35 -2.51
N SER A 188 -0.35 -13.98 -1.88
CA SER A 188 -1.21 -14.89 -1.11
C SER A 188 -0.48 -15.57 0.04
N LEU A 189 0.39 -14.83 0.73
CA LEU A 189 1.22 -15.32 1.82
C LEU A 189 0.57 -15.10 3.19
N SER A 190 0.91 -16.00 4.12
CA SER A 190 0.52 -15.92 5.52
C SER A 190 1.76 -15.92 6.39
N ASN A 191 1.82 -15.05 7.40
CA ASN A 191 2.85 -15.07 8.42
C ASN A 191 4.29 -14.96 7.86
N VAL A 192 4.60 -13.80 7.29
CA VAL A 192 5.91 -13.50 6.67
C VAL A 192 6.67 -12.48 7.50
N VAL A 193 7.94 -12.75 7.76
CA VAL A 193 8.85 -11.84 8.45
C VAL A 193 10.04 -11.53 7.56
N ILE A 194 10.36 -10.25 7.35
CA ILE A 194 11.58 -9.78 6.68
C ILE A 194 12.32 -8.92 7.70
N THR A 195 13.39 -9.45 8.28
CA THR A 195 14.08 -8.80 9.39
C THR A 195 15.57 -9.07 9.39
N GLY A 196 16.29 -8.57 10.38
CA GLY A 196 17.73 -8.77 10.48
C GLY A 196 18.40 -7.90 11.52
N GLU A 197 19.72 -7.86 11.44
CA GLU A 197 20.61 -7.05 12.29
C GLU A 197 21.07 -5.81 11.52
N ASN A 198 20.10 -5.04 11.01
CA ASN A 198 20.35 -3.90 10.13
C ASN A 198 21.08 -4.26 8.82
N GLY A 199 20.77 -5.44 8.26
CA GLY A 199 21.16 -5.80 6.90
C GLY A 199 20.53 -4.88 5.85
N THR A 200 21.11 -4.85 4.65
CA THR A 200 20.72 -3.94 3.56
C THR A 200 20.08 -4.68 2.39
N ILE A 201 19.01 -4.11 1.83
CA ILE A 201 18.45 -4.47 0.53
C ILE A 201 18.62 -3.26 -0.39
N ASP A 202 19.52 -3.36 -1.36
CA ASP A 202 19.85 -2.28 -2.30
C ASP A 202 19.37 -2.68 -3.70
N GLY A 203 18.37 -1.96 -4.22
CA GLY A 203 17.78 -2.23 -5.53
C GLY A 203 18.67 -1.88 -6.71
N GLN A 204 19.80 -1.21 -6.48
CA GLN A 204 20.69 -0.70 -7.52
C GLN A 204 19.92 0.05 -8.63
N GLY A 205 18.98 0.91 -8.22
CA GLY A 205 17.97 1.52 -9.08
C GLY A 205 18.48 2.39 -10.24
N ARG A 206 19.77 2.73 -10.29
CA ARG A 206 20.33 3.67 -11.27
C ARG A 206 20.03 3.28 -12.71
N MET A 207 20.22 2.02 -13.08
CA MET A 207 19.89 1.51 -14.41
C MET A 207 18.43 1.82 -14.78
N TRP A 208 17.51 1.57 -13.85
CA TRP A 208 16.07 1.80 -14.06
C TRP A 208 15.74 3.27 -14.18
N TRP A 209 16.38 4.14 -13.39
CA TRP A 209 16.17 5.58 -13.45
C TRP A 209 16.73 6.18 -14.74
N ASP A 210 17.88 5.70 -15.22
CA ASP A 210 18.45 6.13 -16.51
C ASP A 210 17.50 5.76 -17.66
N LEU A 211 16.89 4.57 -17.65
CA LEU A 211 15.85 4.20 -18.62
C LEU A 211 14.60 5.09 -18.52
N TRP A 212 14.21 5.51 -17.32
CA TRP A 212 13.09 6.44 -17.11
C TRP A 212 13.38 7.84 -17.65
N TRP A 213 14.51 8.44 -17.25
CA TRP A 213 14.91 9.77 -17.69
C TRP A 213 15.13 9.85 -19.20
N ASN A 214 15.69 8.79 -19.80
CA ASN A 214 15.89 8.69 -21.25
C ASN A 214 14.62 8.31 -22.01
N ARG A 215 13.50 8.06 -21.31
CA ARG A 215 12.21 7.64 -21.88
C ARG A 215 12.29 6.35 -22.70
N THR A 216 13.20 5.45 -22.34
CA THR A 216 13.43 4.16 -23.01
C THR A 216 12.87 2.95 -22.24
N LEU A 217 12.22 3.17 -21.09
CA LEU A 217 11.48 2.11 -20.39
C LEU A 217 10.37 1.53 -21.26
N VAL A 218 10.43 0.22 -21.48
CA VAL A 218 9.43 -0.56 -22.21
C VAL A 218 8.27 -0.94 -21.30
N HIS A 219 8.56 -1.45 -20.11
CA HIS A 219 7.59 -1.83 -19.08
C HIS A 219 7.74 -0.97 -17.83
N THR A 220 6.69 -0.95 -17.00
CA THR A 220 6.74 -0.28 -15.69
C THR A 220 7.79 -0.96 -14.81
N ARG A 221 8.58 -0.16 -14.07
CA ARG A 221 9.65 -0.65 -13.19
C ARG A 221 9.07 -1.48 -12.04
N GLY A 222 9.84 -2.47 -11.58
CA GLY A 222 9.49 -3.29 -10.42
C GLY A 222 9.76 -2.56 -9.10
N HIS A 223 9.11 -3.00 -8.02
CA HIS A 223 9.33 -2.42 -6.69
C HIS A 223 10.53 -3.10 -6.03
N LEU A 224 11.01 -2.56 -4.91
CA LEU A 224 12.04 -3.26 -4.15
C LEU A 224 11.45 -4.44 -3.36
N VAL A 225 10.36 -4.22 -2.65
CA VAL A 225 9.57 -5.25 -1.96
C VAL A 225 8.10 -5.07 -2.28
N GLU A 226 7.44 -6.14 -2.70
CA GLU A 226 6.00 -6.15 -2.89
C GLU A 226 5.38 -7.43 -2.34
N LEU A 227 4.37 -7.27 -1.49
CA LEU A 227 3.59 -8.37 -0.95
C LEU A 227 2.14 -8.13 -1.35
N MET A 228 1.55 -9.11 -2.03
CA MET A 228 0.22 -9.06 -2.59
C MET A 228 -0.70 -10.03 -1.84
N ASN A 229 -1.96 -9.66 -1.60
CA ASN A 229 -3.00 -10.55 -1.04
C ASN A 229 -2.57 -11.29 0.25
N SER A 230 -1.68 -10.70 1.04
CA SER A 230 -0.96 -11.40 2.10
C SER A 230 -1.37 -10.89 3.48
N HIS A 231 -1.23 -11.73 4.51
CA HIS A 231 -1.63 -11.34 5.86
C HIS A 231 -0.62 -11.72 6.95
N ASN A 232 -0.62 -10.95 8.04
CA ASN A 232 0.32 -11.08 9.15
C ASN A 232 1.78 -10.93 8.70
N ILE A 233 2.16 -9.69 8.37
CA ILE A 233 3.47 -9.35 7.81
C ILE A 233 4.24 -8.49 8.81
N LEU A 234 5.52 -8.81 9.01
CA LEU A 234 6.47 -7.95 9.73
C LEU A 234 7.67 -7.66 8.83
N ILE A 235 7.97 -6.39 8.62
CA ILE A 235 9.22 -5.91 8.03
C ILE A 235 9.90 -5.03 9.07
N SER A 236 11.11 -5.38 9.53
CA SER A 236 11.74 -4.62 10.61
C SER A 236 13.25 -4.68 10.66
N ASN A 237 13.87 -3.63 11.21
CA ASN A 237 15.30 -3.56 11.53
C ASN A 237 16.23 -3.78 10.32
N LEU A 238 15.92 -3.13 9.19
CA LEU A 238 16.72 -3.21 7.96
C LEU A 238 16.98 -1.83 7.35
N THR A 239 17.90 -1.80 6.41
CA THR A 239 18.15 -0.66 5.53
C THR A 239 17.71 -0.99 4.10
N PHE A 240 16.89 -0.15 3.48
CA PHE A 240 16.54 -0.23 2.06
C PHE A 240 17.24 0.89 1.29
N ARG A 241 17.79 0.58 0.11
CA ARG A 241 18.51 1.56 -0.72
C ARG A 241 18.12 1.48 -2.18
N ASN A 242 18.16 2.63 -2.85
CA ASN A 242 18.14 2.77 -4.31
C ASN A 242 17.06 1.90 -4.99
N SER A 243 15.83 2.00 -4.51
CA SER A 243 14.72 1.26 -5.13
C SER A 243 14.56 1.60 -6.62
N PRO A 244 14.30 0.63 -7.51
CA PRO A 244 14.00 0.92 -8.91
C PRO A 244 12.77 1.82 -9.08
N PHE A 245 11.74 1.63 -8.26
CA PHE A 245 10.46 2.37 -8.23
C PHE A 245 10.03 2.51 -6.76
N TRP A 246 8.77 2.27 -6.41
CA TRP A 246 8.31 2.20 -5.01
C TRP A 246 9.11 1.19 -4.19
N THR A 247 9.36 1.50 -2.92
CA THR A 247 10.29 0.72 -2.10
C THR A 247 9.59 -0.45 -1.40
N ILE A 248 8.59 -0.18 -0.54
CA ILE A 248 7.85 -1.23 0.19
C ILE A 248 6.36 -1.10 -0.12
N HIS A 249 5.83 -2.05 -0.90
CA HIS A 249 4.45 -2.01 -1.39
C HIS A 249 3.63 -3.22 -0.89
N PRO A 250 3.03 -3.14 0.31
CA PRO A 250 1.98 -4.06 0.71
C PRO A 250 0.67 -3.67 0.01
N VAL A 251 0.24 -4.52 -0.93
CA VAL A 251 -1.00 -4.32 -1.68
C VAL A 251 -1.98 -5.44 -1.41
N TYR A 252 -3.24 -5.09 -1.11
CA TYR A 252 -4.25 -6.08 -0.73
C TYR A 252 -3.87 -6.89 0.52
N CYS A 253 -3.11 -6.30 1.43
CA CYS A 253 -2.61 -6.97 2.62
C CYS A 253 -3.48 -6.69 3.86
N SER A 254 -3.30 -7.52 4.90
CA SER A 254 -3.87 -7.24 6.23
C SER A 254 -2.90 -7.56 7.37
N ASN A 255 -2.99 -6.79 8.46
CA ASN A 255 -2.12 -6.90 9.63
C ASN A 255 -0.63 -6.80 9.25
N VAL A 256 -0.23 -5.61 8.81
CA VAL A 256 1.12 -5.32 8.33
C VAL A 256 1.83 -4.41 9.34
N VAL A 257 3.03 -4.79 9.75
CA VAL A 257 3.90 -3.97 10.60
C VAL A 257 5.19 -3.70 9.86
N ILE A 258 5.54 -2.42 9.71
CA ILE A 258 6.80 -1.96 9.15
C ILE A 258 7.45 -1.07 10.21
N LYS A 259 8.56 -1.52 10.81
CA LYS A 259 9.15 -0.77 11.93
C LYS A 259 10.67 -0.75 12.03
N GLY A 260 11.23 0.33 12.54
CA GLY A 260 12.67 0.42 12.76
C GLY A 260 13.44 0.41 11.44
N MET A 261 12.94 1.13 10.44
CA MET A 261 13.47 1.12 9.08
C MET A 261 14.36 2.31 8.78
N THR A 262 15.39 2.10 7.98
CA THR A 262 16.09 3.17 7.24
C THR A 262 15.86 2.97 5.74
N ILE A 263 15.30 3.95 5.04
CA ILE A 263 15.03 3.88 3.60
C ILE A 263 15.73 5.06 2.92
N LEU A 264 16.62 4.80 1.96
CA LEU A 264 17.47 5.81 1.34
C LEU A 264 17.50 5.70 -0.19
N ALA A 265 17.05 6.73 -0.87
CA ALA A 265 17.25 6.91 -2.31
C ALA A 265 17.78 8.33 -2.59
N PRO A 266 18.54 8.53 -3.69
CA PRO A 266 18.93 9.88 -4.10
C PRO A 266 17.71 10.79 -4.21
N LEU A 267 17.79 12.02 -3.71
CA LEU A 267 16.62 12.92 -3.62
C LEU A 267 16.02 13.37 -4.97
N ASN A 268 16.67 13.00 -6.08
CA ASN A 268 16.19 13.21 -7.44
C ASN A 268 15.72 11.91 -8.13
N SER A 269 15.75 10.75 -7.46
CA SER A 269 15.33 9.49 -8.05
C SER A 269 13.82 9.48 -8.33
N PRO A 270 13.39 9.05 -9.52
CA PRO A 270 12.00 9.14 -9.92
C PRO A 270 11.15 8.05 -9.24
N ASN A 271 10.07 8.46 -8.56
CA ASN A 271 9.02 7.57 -8.03
C ASN A 271 9.56 6.53 -7.03
N THR A 272 10.43 6.96 -6.12
CA THR A 272 11.05 6.09 -5.10
C THR A 272 10.33 6.18 -3.76
N ASP A 273 9.00 6.23 -3.78
CA ASP A 273 8.15 6.27 -2.59
C ASP A 273 8.67 5.28 -1.52
N GLY A 274 8.65 5.69 -0.25
CA GLY A 274 9.25 4.91 0.83
C GLY A 274 8.38 3.71 1.22
N ILE A 275 7.14 3.95 1.62
CA ILE A 275 6.20 2.90 2.01
C ILE A 275 4.82 3.20 1.43
N ASP A 276 4.23 2.23 0.75
CA ASP A 276 3.01 2.39 -0.04
C ASP A 276 1.92 1.41 0.38
N PRO A 277 1.19 1.62 1.49
CA PRO A 277 0.03 0.80 1.80
C PRO A 277 -1.07 1.03 0.76
N ASP A 278 -1.33 0.01 -0.07
CA ASP A 278 -2.31 0.06 -1.14
C ASP A 278 -3.43 -0.96 -0.92
N SER A 279 -4.68 -0.50 -0.83
CA SER A 279 -5.86 -1.34 -0.56
C SER A 279 -5.64 -2.34 0.61
N SER A 280 -4.95 -1.88 1.65
CA SER A 280 -4.49 -2.72 2.78
C SER A 280 -5.11 -2.28 4.10
N THR A 281 -5.35 -3.24 5.01
CA THR A 281 -6.07 -2.99 6.27
C THR A 281 -5.24 -3.35 7.50
N ASN A 282 -5.33 -2.55 8.57
CA ASN A 282 -4.55 -2.72 9.80
C ASN A 282 -3.05 -2.67 9.49
N VAL A 283 -2.55 -1.47 9.25
CA VAL A 283 -1.14 -1.22 8.92
C VAL A 283 -0.52 -0.31 9.97
N CYS A 284 0.63 -0.71 10.50
CA CYS A 284 1.43 0.06 11.43
C CYS A 284 2.78 0.36 10.79
N ILE A 285 3.06 1.64 10.61
CA ILE A 285 4.36 2.15 10.17
C ILE A 285 4.92 2.96 11.32
N GLU A 286 6.01 2.50 11.93
CA GLU A 286 6.61 3.20 13.07
C GLU A 286 8.14 3.22 13.08
N ASP A 287 8.72 4.24 13.70
CA ASP A 287 10.17 4.32 13.94
C ASP A 287 10.99 4.21 12.64
N CYS A 288 10.61 4.99 11.63
CA CYS A 288 11.24 4.94 10.31
C CYS A 288 11.96 6.24 9.96
N TYR A 289 13.16 6.13 9.39
CA TYR A 289 13.88 7.22 8.75
C TYR A 289 13.87 7.04 7.22
N ILE A 290 13.41 8.05 6.48
CA ILE A 290 13.20 7.96 5.04
C ILE A 290 13.80 9.16 4.31
N GLU A 291 14.63 8.91 3.31
CA GLU A 291 15.05 9.89 2.30
C GLU A 291 14.65 9.37 0.92
N SER A 292 13.84 10.14 0.20
CA SER A 292 13.29 9.73 -1.08
C SER A 292 13.20 10.89 -2.06
N GLY A 293 13.28 10.56 -3.36
CA GLY A 293 12.91 11.46 -4.45
C GLY A 293 11.39 11.59 -4.68
N ASP A 294 10.56 10.87 -3.92
CA ASP A 294 9.10 10.98 -3.93
C ASP A 294 8.54 10.95 -2.48
N ASP A 295 7.27 10.58 -2.26
CA ASP A 295 6.64 10.58 -0.92
C ASP A 295 7.39 9.67 0.09
N LEU A 296 7.48 10.07 1.37
CA LEU A 296 8.09 9.17 2.38
C LEU A 296 7.15 8.00 2.70
N VAL A 297 5.86 8.29 2.85
CA VAL A 297 4.77 7.31 2.96
C VAL A 297 3.63 7.75 2.04
N ALA A 298 3.10 6.86 1.22
CA ALA A 298 1.99 7.13 0.32
C ALA A 298 0.86 6.11 0.52
N VAL A 299 -0.27 6.54 1.08
CA VAL A 299 -1.45 5.68 1.25
C VAL A 299 -2.27 5.70 -0.05
N LYS A 300 -2.55 4.52 -0.60
CA LYS A 300 -3.22 4.32 -1.90
C LYS A 300 -4.35 3.28 -1.81
N SER A 301 -5.18 3.17 -2.84
CA SER A 301 -6.23 2.14 -2.98
C SER A 301 -6.71 1.98 -4.43
N GLY A 302 -5.79 1.94 -5.38
CA GLY A 302 -6.10 1.76 -6.81
C GLY A 302 -6.55 3.01 -7.56
N TRP A 303 -6.71 2.85 -8.88
CA TRP A 303 -6.78 3.93 -9.85
C TRP A 303 -8.05 3.87 -10.70
N ASP A 304 -8.83 4.95 -10.65
CA ASP A 304 -10.06 5.20 -11.39
C ASP A 304 -11.03 4.00 -11.41
N GLN A 305 -11.59 3.65 -12.57
CA GLN A 305 -12.57 2.57 -12.73
C GLN A 305 -12.04 1.22 -12.24
N TYR A 306 -10.73 0.99 -12.29
CA TYR A 306 -10.11 -0.25 -11.81
C TYR A 306 -10.09 -0.32 -10.29
N GLY A 307 -9.71 0.78 -9.63
CA GLY A 307 -9.78 0.88 -8.17
C GLY A 307 -11.22 0.83 -7.66
N ILE A 308 -12.15 1.54 -8.33
CA ILE A 308 -13.58 1.50 -8.01
C ILE A 308 -14.12 0.07 -8.14
N LYS A 309 -13.80 -0.64 -9.23
CA LYS A 309 -14.24 -2.02 -9.45
C LYS A 309 -13.64 -2.99 -8.45
N MET A 310 -12.37 -2.78 -8.06
CA MET A 310 -11.72 -3.60 -7.03
C MET A 310 -12.39 -3.41 -5.66
N ALA A 311 -12.95 -2.23 -5.40
CA ALA A 311 -13.77 -1.91 -4.22
C ALA A 311 -13.09 -2.28 -2.89
N ARG A 312 -11.76 -2.11 -2.84
CA ARG A 312 -10.95 -2.49 -1.67
C ARG A 312 -10.24 -1.26 -1.10
N PRO A 313 -10.69 -0.74 0.04
CA PRO A 313 -10.09 0.46 0.62
C PRO A 313 -8.78 0.16 1.35
N SER A 314 -7.96 1.20 1.51
CA SER A 314 -6.91 1.23 2.53
C SER A 314 -7.49 1.74 3.84
N SER A 315 -7.33 0.99 4.93
CA SER A 315 -8.01 1.31 6.19
C SER A 315 -7.28 0.91 7.47
N ASN A 316 -7.57 1.61 8.55
CA ASN A 316 -6.96 1.39 9.87
C ASN A 316 -5.43 1.45 9.78
N ILE A 317 -4.92 2.57 9.30
CA ILE A 317 -3.48 2.78 9.06
C ILE A 317 -2.96 3.77 10.10
N VAL A 318 -1.88 3.40 10.79
CA VAL A 318 -1.18 4.29 11.71
C VAL A 318 0.23 4.53 11.19
N VAL A 319 0.58 5.80 10.97
CA VAL A 319 1.93 6.26 10.62
C VAL A 319 2.44 7.07 11.79
N ARG A 320 3.43 6.56 12.53
CA ARG A 320 3.93 7.25 13.73
C ARG A 320 5.45 7.30 13.83
N LYS A 321 6.01 8.33 14.43
CA LYS A 321 7.47 8.42 14.69
C LYS A 321 8.28 8.24 13.38
N VAL A 322 7.81 8.86 12.29
CA VAL A 322 8.48 8.86 10.98
C VAL A 322 9.21 10.18 10.81
N SER A 323 10.44 10.12 10.30
CA SER A 323 11.20 11.33 9.97
C SER A 323 11.95 11.22 8.65
N GLY A 324 12.18 12.35 7.97
CA GLY A 324 12.78 12.26 6.64
C GLY A 324 12.82 13.53 5.80
N THR A 325 13.30 13.37 4.57
CA THR A 325 13.47 14.44 3.56
C THR A 325 12.97 13.98 2.19
N THR A 326 12.19 14.83 1.52
CA THR A 326 11.70 14.66 0.14
C THR A 326 11.50 16.02 -0.55
N PRO A 327 12.51 16.53 -1.27
CA PRO A 327 12.51 17.90 -1.80
C PRO A 327 11.44 18.19 -2.86
N THR A 328 10.86 17.13 -3.43
CA THR A 328 9.95 17.10 -4.59
C THR A 328 8.51 16.76 -4.22
N CYS A 329 8.29 15.97 -3.16
CA CYS A 329 7.00 15.39 -2.81
C CYS A 329 6.66 15.59 -1.31
N SER A 330 5.97 14.63 -0.69
CA SER A 330 5.27 14.82 0.59
C SER A 330 5.86 13.92 1.68
N GLY A 331 5.92 14.43 2.92
CA GLY A 331 6.18 13.58 4.07
C GLY A 331 5.20 12.41 4.14
N VAL A 332 3.90 12.71 4.14
CA VAL A 332 2.85 11.70 3.94
C VAL A 332 1.92 12.15 2.82
N GLY A 333 1.84 11.35 1.77
CA GLY A 333 0.87 11.45 0.69
C GLY A 333 -0.34 10.55 0.94
N ILE A 334 -1.55 11.04 0.68
CA ILE A 334 -2.77 10.24 0.66
C ILE A 334 -3.38 10.42 -0.74
N GLY A 335 -3.40 9.34 -1.51
CA GLY A 335 -3.64 9.35 -2.95
C GLY A 335 -2.37 9.59 -3.79
N SER A 336 -2.48 9.86 -5.10
CA SER A 336 -3.72 10.13 -5.83
C SER A 336 -4.52 8.90 -6.25
N GLU A 337 -3.93 7.71 -6.21
CA GLU A 337 -4.62 6.46 -6.48
C GLU A 337 -5.44 6.08 -5.24
N MET A 338 -6.67 6.58 -5.12
CA MET A 338 -7.53 6.43 -3.93
C MET A 338 -8.94 5.90 -4.24
N SER A 339 -9.09 5.30 -5.42
CA SER A 339 -10.37 5.00 -6.04
C SER A 339 -11.16 3.88 -5.34
N GLY A 340 -10.47 2.97 -4.65
CA GLY A 340 -11.08 1.97 -3.78
C GLY A 340 -11.49 2.51 -2.40
N GLY A 341 -11.11 3.74 -2.09
CA GLY A 341 -11.36 4.41 -0.81
C GLY A 341 -10.16 4.37 0.15
N ILE A 342 -9.99 5.40 0.96
CA ILE A 342 -9.02 5.49 2.04
C ILE A 342 -9.76 6.01 3.26
N PHE A 343 -9.73 5.27 4.38
CA PHE A 343 -10.38 5.74 5.60
C PHE A 343 -9.71 5.27 6.89
N ASN A 344 -9.91 6.04 7.96
CA ASN A 344 -9.35 5.73 9.28
C ASN A 344 -7.81 5.65 9.25
N VAL A 345 -7.19 6.78 8.91
CA VAL A 345 -5.72 6.93 8.89
C VAL A 345 -5.30 7.90 9.97
N HIS A 346 -4.37 7.47 10.83
CA HIS A 346 -3.79 8.27 11.90
C HIS A 346 -2.31 8.52 11.59
N ILE A 347 -1.92 9.79 11.50
CA ILE A 347 -0.55 10.24 11.30
C ILE A 347 -0.15 11.00 12.55
N GLU A 348 0.84 10.54 13.28
CA GLU A 348 1.28 11.20 14.51
C GLU A 348 2.79 11.25 14.69
N ASN A 349 3.30 12.25 15.41
CA ASN A 349 4.73 12.35 15.74
C ASN A 349 5.61 12.29 14.48
N LEU A 350 5.23 13.06 13.45
CA LEU A 350 5.92 13.14 12.16
C LEU A 350 6.92 14.30 12.16
N HIS A 351 8.15 14.05 11.72
CA HIS A 351 9.18 15.10 11.58
C HIS A 351 9.75 15.17 10.15
N VAL A 352 9.30 16.14 9.36
CA VAL A 352 9.72 16.30 7.95
C VAL A 352 10.61 17.52 7.81
N ARG A 353 11.72 17.38 7.08
CA ARG A 353 12.68 18.48 6.85
C ARG A 353 13.05 18.65 5.39
N ASN A 354 13.31 19.89 4.97
CA ASN A 354 13.78 20.25 3.62
C ASN A 354 12.93 19.68 2.47
N SER A 355 11.61 19.54 2.68
CA SER A 355 10.72 18.84 1.75
C SER A 355 9.76 19.77 0.99
N ALA A 356 9.10 19.28 -0.06
CA ALA A 356 8.09 20.07 -0.75
C ALA A 356 6.80 20.21 0.08
N ALA A 357 6.29 19.12 0.63
CA ALA A 357 5.11 19.13 1.50
C ALA A 357 5.29 18.29 2.76
N GLY A 358 4.61 18.67 3.85
CA GLY A 358 4.54 17.86 5.07
C GLY A 358 3.52 16.74 4.89
N VAL A 359 2.24 17.10 4.81
CA VAL A 359 1.15 16.15 4.48
C VAL A 359 0.39 16.63 3.25
N ARG A 360 0.07 15.71 2.33
CA ARG A 360 -0.64 16.06 1.09
C ARG A 360 -1.79 15.08 0.78
N LEU A 361 -3.01 15.61 0.66
CA LEU A 361 -4.14 14.88 0.06
C LEU A 361 -4.18 15.17 -1.45
N LYS A 362 -4.32 14.12 -2.26
CA LYS A 362 -4.28 14.18 -3.72
C LYS A 362 -5.47 13.42 -4.30
N THR A 363 -6.28 14.07 -5.13
CA THR A 363 -7.34 13.40 -5.90
C THR A 363 -7.76 14.29 -7.09
N ASP A 364 -8.64 13.80 -7.95
CA ASP A 364 -9.35 14.60 -8.93
C ASP A 364 -10.65 13.91 -9.38
N ILE A 365 -11.43 14.59 -10.21
CA ILE A 365 -12.54 14.01 -10.96
C ILE A 365 -12.03 12.77 -11.72
N GLY A 366 -12.83 11.70 -11.74
CA GLY A 366 -12.45 10.43 -12.35
C GLY A 366 -11.96 9.39 -11.34
N ARG A 367 -11.33 9.85 -10.25
CA ARG A 367 -10.88 8.94 -9.20
C ARG A 367 -12.05 8.27 -8.48
N GLY A 368 -13.18 8.98 -8.29
CA GLY A 368 -14.26 8.51 -7.43
C GLY A 368 -13.78 8.20 -6.02
N GLY A 369 -14.33 7.16 -5.40
CA GLY A 369 -13.89 6.71 -4.08
C GLY A 369 -14.03 7.79 -3.00
N TYR A 370 -13.22 7.68 -1.96
CA TYR A 370 -13.28 8.58 -0.81
C TYR A 370 -11.96 8.65 -0.03
N ILE A 371 -11.69 9.79 0.59
CA ILE A 371 -10.67 9.96 1.64
C ILE A 371 -11.40 10.49 2.87
N THR A 372 -11.56 9.65 3.91
CA THR A 372 -12.35 10.03 5.08
C THR A 372 -11.73 9.64 6.41
N ASN A 373 -12.09 10.36 7.48
CA ASN A 373 -11.62 10.06 8.83
C ASN A 373 -10.07 9.99 8.90
N ILE A 374 -9.43 11.12 8.60
CA ILE A 374 -7.99 11.28 8.63
C ILE A 374 -7.62 12.14 9.84
N THR A 375 -6.76 11.63 10.70
CA THR A 375 -6.29 12.33 11.90
C THR A 375 -4.79 12.55 11.81
N ILE A 376 -4.34 13.80 11.93
CA ILE A 376 -2.95 14.21 11.80
C ILE A 376 -2.58 15.01 13.06
N THR A 377 -1.72 14.47 13.93
CA THR A 377 -1.42 15.08 15.23
C THR A 377 0.08 15.17 15.50
N ASN A 378 0.51 16.17 16.26
CA ASN A 378 1.90 16.32 16.71
C ASN A 378 2.91 16.27 15.56
N ILE A 379 2.84 17.28 14.69
CA ILE A 379 3.65 17.36 13.47
C ILE A 379 4.68 18.48 13.60
N THR A 380 5.95 18.17 13.31
CA THR A 380 7.02 19.16 13.26
C THR A 380 7.59 19.23 11.84
N LEU A 381 7.56 20.42 11.23
CA LEU A 381 8.02 20.63 9.86
C LEU A 381 9.13 21.67 9.83
N ASP A 382 10.32 21.32 9.32
CA ASP A 382 11.49 22.21 9.26
C ASP A 382 11.90 22.50 7.81
N ARG A 383 11.83 23.77 7.38
CA ARG A 383 12.12 24.20 6.00
C ARG A 383 11.32 23.41 4.94
N VAL A 384 10.07 23.09 5.25
CA VAL A 384 9.12 22.46 4.32
C VAL A 384 8.42 23.53 3.48
N LYS A 385 8.40 23.40 2.15
CA LYS A 385 7.90 24.46 1.25
C LYS A 385 6.43 24.81 1.50
N THR A 386 5.56 23.80 1.61
CA THR A 386 4.14 23.95 1.95
C THR A 386 3.78 23.00 3.10
N PRO A 387 3.33 23.49 4.28
CA PRO A 387 3.18 22.64 5.47
C PRO A 387 2.23 21.46 5.27
N PHE A 388 1.04 21.74 4.75
CA PHE A 388 0.08 20.74 4.31
C PHE A 388 -0.68 21.26 3.09
N ARG A 389 -1.12 20.35 2.23
CA ARG A 389 -1.79 20.69 0.97
C ARG A 389 -2.91 19.71 0.65
N PHE A 390 -4.09 20.21 0.29
CA PHE A 390 -5.13 19.41 -0.35
C PHE A 390 -5.20 19.85 -1.80
N SER A 391 -4.98 18.92 -2.72
CA SER A 391 -4.88 19.26 -4.14
C SER A 391 -5.82 18.42 -4.99
N ARG A 392 -6.71 19.11 -5.71
CA ARG A 392 -7.19 18.70 -7.03
C ARG A 392 -6.08 18.78 -8.09
N GLY A 393 -6.29 18.21 -9.28
CA GLY A 393 -5.34 18.23 -10.40
C GLY A 393 -4.62 16.91 -10.67
N ALA A 394 -4.87 15.86 -9.89
CA ALA A 394 -4.37 14.52 -10.17
C ALA A 394 -5.21 13.85 -11.27
N ASN A 395 -5.19 14.44 -12.47
CA ASN A 395 -6.06 14.13 -13.59
C ASN A 395 -5.41 13.19 -14.62
N ASP A 396 -4.42 12.38 -14.21
CA ASP A 396 -3.90 11.29 -15.04
C ASP A 396 -4.83 10.08 -14.94
N HIS A 397 -5.12 9.42 -16.05
CA HIS A 397 -6.04 8.28 -16.12
C HIS A 397 -5.35 7.05 -16.71
N PRO A 398 -5.78 5.82 -16.35
CA PRO A 398 -5.20 4.60 -16.89
C PRO A 398 -5.48 4.48 -18.38
N ASP A 399 -6.68 4.85 -18.82
CA ASP A 399 -7.12 4.82 -20.21
C ASP A 399 -8.36 5.72 -20.37
N ASP A 400 -8.93 5.75 -21.57
CA ASP A 400 -10.10 6.57 -21.93
C ASP A 400 -11.43 6.05 -21.33
N GLY A 401 -11.42 4.93 -20.60
CA GLY A 401 -12.59 4.33 -19.95
C GLY A 401 -12.88 4.86 -18.54
N TRP A 402 -12.15 5.86 -18.08
CA TRP A 402 -12.40 6.53 -16.80
C TRP A 402 -13.76 7.26 -16.80
N ASP A 403 -14.38 7.40 -15.63
CA ASP A 403 -15.70 8.03 -15.51
C ASP A 403 -15.59 9.52 -15.14
N PRO A 404 -15.90 10.47 -16.04
CA PRO A 404 -15.84 11.91 -15.74
C PRO A 404 -16.89 12.38 -14.74
N LYS A 405 -17.81 11.50 -14.31
CA LYS A 405 -18.80 11.77 -13.25
C LYS A 405 -18.40 11.15 -11.91
N ALA A 406 -17.30 10.39 -11.85
CA ALA A 406 -16.80 9.82 -10.62
C ALA A 406 -16.13 10.90 -9.75
N LEU A 407 -16.93 11.56 -8.92
CA LEU A 407 -16.48 12.59 -8.00
C LEU A 407 -15.90 11.96 -6.72
N PRO A 408 -14.71 12.36 -6.27
CA PRO A 408 -14.15 11.89 -5.01
C PRO A 408 -14.81 12.58 -3.81
N ILE A 409 -15.01 11.81 -2.73
CA ILE A 409 -15.48 12.37 -1.44
C ILE A 409 -14.27 12.59 -0.53
N VAL A 410 -13.99 13.83 -0.13
CA VAL A 410 -12.97 14.12 0.89
C VAL A 410 -13.65 14.74 2.11
N LYS A 411 -13.67 14.01 3.22
CA LYS A 411 -14.42 14.43 4.41
C LYS A 411 -13.84 14.00 5.74
N GLY A 412 -13.86 14.89 6.73
CA GLY A 412 -13.46 14.52 8.10
C GLY A 412 -11.95 14.43 8.22
N ILE A 413 -11.29 15.58 8.03
CA ILE A 413 -9.84 15.71 8.13
C ILE A 413 -9.52 16.54 9.35
N TYR A 414 -8.87 15.94 10.34
CA TYR A 414 -8.46 16.59 11.57
C TYR A 414 -6.94 16.78 11.60
N ILE A 415 -6.49 18.02 11.76
CA ILE A 415 -5.08 18.36 11.92
C ILE A 415 -4.92 19.12 13.23
N SER A 416 -4.13 18.58 14.16
CA SER A 416 -3.84 19.25 15.43
C SER A 416 -2.38 19.24 15.83
N ASN A 417 -1.97 20.25 16.61
CA ASN A 417 -0.61 20.38 17.15
C ASN A 417 0.46 20.32 16.04
N LEU A 418 0.37 21.23 15.07
CA LEU A 418 1.33 21.34 13.97
C LEU A 418 2.20 22.58 14.15
N VAL A 419 3.52 22.39 14.15
CA VAL A 419 4.48 23.49 14.12
C VAL A 419 5.31 23.39 12.84
N SER A 420 5.36 24.47 12.08
CA SER A 420 6.22 24.59 10.90
C SER A 420 7.15 25.76 11.05
N ILE A 421 8.44 25.55 10.79
CA ILE A 421 9.49 26.57 10.86
C ILE A 421 10.12 26.73 9.49
N GLY A 422 10.23 27.97 9.00
CA GLY A 422 10.91 28.26 7.74
C GLY A 422 10.14 27.82 6.50
N THR A 423 8.81 27.74 6.60
CA THR A 423 7.96 27.48 5.44
C THR A 423 7.87 28.68 4.52
N ILE A 424 7.90 28.45 3.20
CA ILE A 424 8.01 29.52 2.20
C ILE A 424 6.71 29.74 1.42
N ARG A 425 5.70 28.89 1.59
CA ARG A 425 4.35 29.02 1.02
C ARG A 425 3.31 28.77 2.11
N ALA A 426 2.22 29.51 2.06
CA ALA A 426 1.06 29.22 2.88
C ALA A 426 0.43 27.86 2.46
N PRO A 427 -0.33 27.20 3.34
CA PRO A 427 -1.15 26.05 2.96
C PRO A 427 -2.07 26.35 1.76
N SER A 428 -2.23 25.38 0.86
CA SER A 428 -3.22 25.42 -0.22
C SER A 428 -4.20 24.25 -0.06
N LEU A 429 -5.48 24.58 0.05
CA LEU A 429 -6.59 23.66 0.21
C LEU A 429 -7.55 23.86 -0.98
N GLU A 430 -7.34 23.08 -2.01
CA GLU A 430 -8.03 23.20 -3.29
C GLU A 430 -8.91 21.95 -3.49
N GLY A 431 -10.19 22.09 -3.16
CA GLY A 431 -11.24 21.10 -3.41
C GLY A 431 -11.83 21.21 -4.82
N ILE A 432 -12.80 20.36 -5.11
CA ILE A 432 -13.50 20.29 -6.40
C ILE A 432 -14.86 20.99 -6.25
N ALA A 433 -15.28 21.80 -7.23
CA ALA A 433 -16.50 22.60 -7.12
C ALA A 433 -17.77 21.74 -6.95
N GLU A 434 -17.84 20.64 -7.69
CA GLU A 434 -18.92 19.67 -7.70
C GLU A 434 -18.88 18.71 -6.50
N SER A 435 -17.72 18.58 -5.83
CA SER A 435 -17.52 17.78 -4.62
C SER A 435 -16.55 18.48 -3.66
N PRO A 436 -17.03 19.53 -2.95
CA PRO A 436 -16.19 20.29 -2.02
C PRO A 436 -15.57 19.41 -0.94
N PHE A 437 -14.38 19.76 -0.46
CA PHE A 437 -13.75 19.04 0.65
C PHE A 437 -14.30 19.55 1.98
N GLU A 438 -14.90 18.68 2.78
CA GLU A 438 -15.70 19.08 3.94
C GLU A 438 -15.22 18.49 5.26
N GLY A 439 -15.70 19.04 6.38
CA GLY A 439 -15.38 18.50 7.70
C GLY A 439 -13.90 18.61 8.04
N ILE A 440 -13.25 19.68 7.58
CA ILE A 440 -11.86 19.98 7.91
C ILE A 440 -11.83 20.65 9.28
N CYS A 441 -11.04 20.16 10.22
CA CYS A 441 -10.79 20.77 11.52
C CYS A 441 -9.30 20.98 11.71
N LEU A 442 -8.89 22.23 11.92
CA LEU A 442 -7.51 22.63 12.18
C LEU A 442 -7.44 23.18 13.61
N LYS A 443 -6.55 22.63 14.44
CA LYS A 443 -6.43 23.02 15.86
C LYS A 443 -4.99 23.21 16.26
N ASN A 444 -4.65 24.33 16.90
CA ASN A 444 -3.30 24.58 17.41
C ASN A 444 -2.20 24.40 16.32
N ILE A 445 -2.26 25.25 15.29
CA ILE A 445 -1.30 25.24 14.18
C ILE A 445 -0.48 26.53 14.20
N SER A 446 0.84 26.40 14.20
CA SER A 446 1.79 27.52 14.20
C SER A 446 2.74 27.44 13.01
N LEU A 447 2.60 28.36 12.04
CA LEU A 447 3.50 28.48 10.89
C LEU A 447 4.45 29.66 11.12
N LEU A 448 5.62 29.36 11.67
CA LEU A 448 6.62 30.33 12.09
C LEU A 448 7.52 30.75 10.91
N GLY A 449 7.64 32.06 10.70
CA GLY A 449 8.49 32.65 9.66
C GLY A 449 7.82 32.79 8.28
N LEU A 450 6.52 32.49 8.15
CA LEU A 450 5.79 32.77 6.90
C LEU A 450 5.65 34.29 6.70
N ARG A 451 5.95 34.76 5.48
CA ARG A 451 5.85 36.19 5.16
C ARG A 451 4.39 36.69 5.29
N PRO A 452 4.13 37.85 5.92
CA PRO A 452 2.75 38.35 6.10
C PRO A 452 1.94 38.55 4.81
N SER A 453 2.63 38.77 3.68
CA SER A 453 2.01 38.92 2.36
C SER A 453 1.48 37.60 1.77
N LEU A 454 1.91 36.45 2.28
CA LEU A 454 1.48 35.14 1.81
C LEU A 454 0.16 34.77 2.49
N LYS A 455 -0.88 34.62 1.69
CA LYS A 455 -2.21 34.19 2.14
C LYS A 455 -2.42 32.70 1.83
N TRP A 456 -3.19 32.05 2.68
CA TRP A 456 -3.67 30.70 2.43
C TRP A 456 -4.56 30.70 1.19
N GLN A 457 -4.50 29.63 0.41
CA GLN A 457 -5.39 29.43 -0.73
C GLN A 457 -6.44 28.41 -0.35
N CYS A 458 -7.71 28.78 -0.40
CA CYS A 458 -8.82 27.88 -0.11
C CYS A 458 -9.89 28.01 -1.19
N GLU A 459 -10.18 26.92 -1.85
CA GLU A 459 -11.21 26.84 -2.91
C GLU A 459 -12.04 25.59 -2.69
N PHE A 460 -13.37 25.72 -2.69
CA PHE A 460 -14.30 24.61 -2.55
C PHE A 460 -13.97 23.70 -1.34
N VAL A 461 -13.66 24.33 -0.21
CA VAL A 461 -13.42 23.65 1.06
C VAL A 461 -14.32 24.22 2.15
N LYS A 462 -14.63 23.41 3.16
CA LYS A 462 -15.42 23.83 4.31
C LYS A 462 -14.87 23.20 5.59
N GLY A 463 -14.65 24.03 6.60
CA GLY A 463 -14.10 23.57 7.87
C GLY A 463 -14.03 24.64 8.93
N ILE A 464 -13.28 24.34 9.98
CA ILE A 464 -13.08 25.21 11.14
C ILE A 464 -11.61 25.20 11.52
N ALA A 465 -11.11 26.36 11.90
CA ALA A 465 -9.78 26.55 12.44
C ALA A 465 -9.84 27.20 13.82
N VAL A 466 -9.18 26.59 14.80
CA VAL A 466 -9.10 27.05 16.18
C VAL A 466 -7.63 27.18 16.56
N GLN A 467 -7.20 28.34 17.07
CA GLN A 467 -5.79 28.59 17.45
C GLN A 467 -4.81 28.31 16.29
N VAL A 468 -5.11 28.86 15.11
CA VAL A 468 -4.26 28.74 13.93
C VAL A 468 -3.58 30.09 13.66
N SER A 469 -2.26 30.07 13.49
CA SER A 469 -1.46 31.25 13.17
C SER A 469 -0.47 30.94 12.04
N PRO A 470 -0.37 31.77 10.99
CA PRO A 470 -1.19 32.95 10.71
C PRO A 470 -2.64 32.59 10.35
N GLU A 471 -3.52 33.60 10.36
CA GLU A 471 -4.95 33.43 10.15
C GLU A 471 -5.27 32.69 8.82
N PRO A 472 -6.12 31.66 8.85
CA PRO A 472 -6.50 30.87 7.68
C PRO A 472 -7.56 31.59 6.81
N CYS A 473 -7.98 30.95 5.72
CA CYS A 473 -9.02 31.50 4.85
C CYS A 473 -10.40 31.54 5.52
N GLN A 474 -11.29 32.42 5.04
CA GLN A 474 -12.67 32.57 5.54
C GLN A 474 -13.50 31.28 5.48
N GLN A 475 -13.23 30.40 4.52
CA GLN A 475 -13.83 29.08 4.37
C GLN A 475 -13.60 28.14 5.57
N LEU A 476 -12.61 28.47 6.43
CA LEU A 476 -12.26 27.75 7.65
C LEU A 476 -12.63 28.52 8.92
N LEU A 477 -13.36 29.64 8.80
CA LEU A 477 -13.75 30.51 9.91
C LEU A 477 -15.27 30.45 10.18
N SER A 478 -16.00 29.47 9.63
CA SER A 478 -17.46 29.43 9.75
C SER A 478 -17.93 29.05 11.16
N ASP A 479 -18.49 30.04 11.88
CA ASP A 479 -19.08 29.98 13.23
C ASP A 479 -20.49 29.35 13.26
N ASN A 480 -20.61 28.05 13.05
CA ASN A 480 -21.78 27.34 13.58
C ASN A 480 -21.41 26.75 14.94
N ASN A 481 -22.02 27.23 16.03
CA ASN A 481 -21.76 26.81 17.42
C ASN A 481 -21.71 25.28 17.63
N ASN A 482 -22.49 24.50 16.88
CA ASN A 482 -22.45 23.03 16.94
C ASN A 482 -21.22 22.41 16.27
N SER A 483 -20.68 23.08 15.24
CA SER A 483 -19.53 22.60 14.48
C SER A 483 -18.20 22.96 15.16
N SER A 484 -18.12 24.12 15.83
CA SER A 484 -16.97 24.49 16.66
C SER A 484 -16.83 23.56 17.87
N PHE A 485 -17.95 23.11 18.45
CA PHE A 485 -17.95 22.11 19.53
C PHE A 485 -17.33 20.77 19.12
N TRP A 486 -17.58 20.28 17.89
CA TRP A 486 -16.95 19.05 17.38
C TRP A 486 -15.43 19.20 17.26
N CYS A 487 -14.94 20.30 16.66
CA CYS A 487 -13.51 20.54 16.47
C CYS A 487 -12.76 20.84 17.78
N GLN A 488 -13.44 21.42 18.78
CA GLN A 488 -12.86 21.70 20.09
C GLN A 488 -12.72 20.46 20.97
N ASN A 489 -13.65 19.50 20.91
CA ASN A 489 -13.71 18.32 21.77
C ASN A 489 -13.07 17.03 21.19
N LEU A 490 -12.42 17.13 20.03
CA LEU A 490 -11.61 16.06 19.43
C LEU A 490 -10.14 16.07 19.86
#